data_AF-A0A2G1X3S6-F1
#
_entry.id   AF-A0A2G1X3S6-F1
#
_cell.length_a   1.000
_cell.length_b   1.000
_cell.length_c   1.000
_cell.angle_alpha   90.00
_cell.angle_beta   90.00
_cell.angle_gamma   90.00
#
_symmetry.space_group_name_H-M   'P 1'
#
loop_
_entity.id
_entity.type
_entity.pdbx_description
1 polymer ?
#
loop_
_entity_poly.entity_id
_entity_poly.type
_entity_poly.pdbx_seq_one_letter_code
_entity_poly.pdbx_strand_id
1 'polypeptide(L)'
;MHRGILVDLLDRNDDHVAALPSGSFDRQRDGQRPGVVSVCCSDSRVSQEGMFAVEEPGFLFTSGAIGNSVSALVDGERVLDGSVAYPLGHTHTEVLAVVGHTGCGAVDAALTAARTGEFPAEPGVRADVEALLPIVEAGLTDPAVVGEGGDVAGDRAGDENADNDADTSVRDRL
;
A
#
# COMPACT_ATOMS: atom_id res chain seq x y z
N MET A 1 26.34 -11.16 8.90
CA MET A 1 25.23 -11.06 7.94
C MET A 1 24.95 -9.61 7.52
N HIS A 2 24.70 -8.69 8.46
CA HIS A 2 24.32 -7.30 8.14
C HIS A 2 25.34 -6.49 7.31
N ARG A 3 26.66 -6.68 7.52
CA ARG A 3 27.69 -5.97 6.76
C ARG A 3 27.71 -6.34 5.27
N GLY A 4 27.32 -7.57 4.91
CA GLY A 4 27.24 -8.00 3.50
C GLY A 4 26.12 -7.28 2.75
N ILE A 5 24.93 -7.24 3.37
CA ILE A 5 23.76 -6.55 2.79
C ILE A 5 24.04 -5.08 2.49
N LEU A 6 24.72 -4.37 3.41
CA LEU A 6 25.05 -2.97 3.18
C LEU A 6 26.01 -2.79 1.99
N VAL A 7 27.03 -3.65 1.86
CA VAL A 7 27.95 -3.61 0.73
C VAL A 7 27.20 -3.90 -0.57
N ASP A 8 26.37 -4.95 -0.59
CA ASP A 8 25.57 -5.30 -1.76
C ASP A 8 24.61 -4.17 -2.18
N LEU A 9 24.05 -3.41 -1.22
CA LEU A 9 23.22 -2.24 -1.50
C LEU A 9 24.01 -1.10 -2.15
N LEU A 10 25.23 -0.85 -1.68
CA LEU A 10 26.10 0.18 -2.25
C LEU A 10 26.56 -0.22 -3.66
N ASP A 11 26.99 -1.46 -3.85
CA ASP A 11 27.40 -1.98 -5.16
C ASP A 11 26.24 -1.89 -6.17
N ARG A 12 25.01 -2.24 -5.77
CA ARG A 12 23.81 -2.09 -6.61
C ARG A 12 23.48 -0.65 -6.95
N ASN A 13 23.67 0.28 -6.01
CA ASN A 13 23.48 1.70 -6.26
C ASN A 13 24.50 2.22 -7.27
N ASP A 14 25.77 1.81 -7.12
CA ASP A 14 26.84 2.20 -8.04
C ASP A 14 26.58 1.66 -9.45
N ASP A 15 26.17 0.40 -9.58
CA ASP A 15 25.76 -0.20 -10.86
C ASP A 15 24.56 0.53 -11.48
N HIS A 16 23.56 0.90 -10.69
CA HIS A 16 22.40 1.67 -11.15
C HIS A 16 22.80 3.04 -11.71
N VAL A 17 23.62 3.80 -10.98
CA VAL A 17 24.08 5.12 -11.43
C VAL A 17 24.97 5.00 -12.67
N ALA A 18 25.84 3.98 -12.74
CA ALA A 18 26.70 3.74 -13.89
C ALA A 18 25.94 3.33 -15.15
N ALA A 19 24.76 2.71 -15.02
CA ALA A 19 23.92 2.32 -16.15
C ALA A 19 23.17 3.50 -16.79
N LEU A 20 23.02 4.63 -16.08
CA LEU A 20 22.28 5.79 -16.55
C LEU A 20 23.12 6.70 -17.47
N PRO A 21 22.54 7.31 -18.51
CA PRO A 21 23.21 8.36 -19.30
C PRO A 21 23.70 9.53 -18.44
N SER A 22 24.80 10.16 -18.85
CA SER A 22 25.27 11.40 -18.21
C SER A 22 24.19 12.48 -18.28
N GLY A 23 23.92 13.15 -17.15
CA GLY A 23 22.89 14.19 -17.05
C GLY A 23 21.47 13.69 -16.76
N SER A 24 21.27 12.39 -16.50
CA SER A 24 19.93 11.82 -16.19
C SER A 24 19.21 12.49 -15.01
N PHE A 25 19.96 13.10 -14.11
CA PHE A 25 19.42 13.82 -12.94
C PHE A 25 19.37 15.36 -13.11
N ASP A 26 19.78 15.90 -14.27
CA ASP A 26 19.94 17.35 -14.44
C ASP A 26 18.62 18.12 -14.30
N ARG A 27 17.50 17.49 -14.67
CA ARG A 27 16.15 18.08 -14.61
C ARG A 27 15.63 18.21 -13.19
N GLN A 28 16.12 17.41 -12.26
CA GLN A 28 15.63 17.30 -10.88
C GLN A 28 16.50 18.07 -9.88
N ARG A 29 17.60 18.70 -10.33
CA ARG A 29 18.57 19.40 -9.46
C ARG A 29 17.97 20.54 -8.66
N ASP A 30 17.07 21.31 -9.29
CA ASP A 30 16.49 22.52 -8.70
C ASP A 30 15.08 22.28 -8.14
N GLY A 31 14.58 21.04 -8.20
CA GLY A 31 13.28 20.66 -7.69
C GLY A 31 12.64 19.50 -8.46
N GLN A 32 11.46 19.11 -8.03
CA GLN A 32 10.70 17.99 -8.59
C GLN A 32 9.34 18.47 -9.12
N ARG A 33 8.90 17.89 -10.24
CA ARG A 33 7.56 18.08 -10.84
C ARG A 33 7.06 16.73 -11.37
N PRO A 34 6.74 15.78 -10.48
CA PRO A 34 6.26 14.48 -10.89
C PRO A 34 4.93 14.60 -11.63
N GLY A 35 4.67 13.66 -12.54
CA GLY A 35 3.40 13.60 -13.24
C GLY A 35 2.29 13.00 -12.37
N VAL A 36 2.66 12.13 -11.42
CA VAL A 36 1.72 11.38 -10.58
C VAL A 36 2.29 11.20 -9.18
N VAL A 37 1.44 11.37 -8.17
CA VAL A 37 1.67 10.86 -6.80
C VAL A 37 1.13 9.44 -6.75
N SER A 38 2.01 8.47 -6.50
CA SER A 38 1.66 7.06 -6.37
C SER A 38 1.72 6.67 -4.90
N VAL A 39 0.61 6.13 -4.38
CA VAL A 39 0.53 5.53 -3.05
C VAL A 39 0.25 4.05 -3.22
N CYS A 40 1.12 3.19 -2.69
CA CYS A 40 0.87 1.76 -2.65
C CYS A 40 1.22 1.18 -1.28
N CYS A 41 0.87 -0.10 -1.08
CA CYS A 41 1.27 -0.81 0.12
C CYS A 41 2.81 -0.87 0.20
N SER A 42 3.39 -0.75 1.41
CA SER A 42 4.83 -0.98 1.63
C SER A 42 5.29 -2.44 1.40
N ASP A 43 4.40 -3.30 0.88
CA ASP A 43 4.68 -4.67 0.52
C ASP A 43 5.81 -4.76 -0.51
N SER A 44 6.87 -5.49 -0.16
CA SER A 44 8.09 -5.58 -0.97
C SER A 44 7.91 -6.28 -2.31
N ARG A 45 6.75 -6.92 -2.54
CA ARG A 45 6.40 -7.55 -3.83
C ARG A 45 5.88 -6.53 -4.85
N VAL A 46 5.53 -5.32 -4.40
CA VAL A 46 4.96 -4.26 -5.24
C VAL A 46 6.03 -3.21 -5.54
N SER A 47 6.59 -3.25 -6.75
CA SER A 47 7.51 -2.21 -7.22
C SER A 47 6.73 -1.05 -7.85
N GLN A 48 6.72 0.13 -7.21
CA GLN A 48 5.94 1.27 -7.72
C GLN A 48 6.40 1.78 -9.08
N GLU A 49 7.69 2.04 -9.24
CA GLU A 49 8.23 2.46 -10.53
C GLU A 49 8.18 1.32 -11.55
N GLY A 50 8.47 0.08 -11.12
CA GLY A 50 8.46 -1.10 -11.97
C GLY A 50 7.09 -1.43 -12.55
N MET A 51 6.00 -1.32 -11.77
CA MET A 51 4.65 -1.63 -12.25
C MET A 51 4.14 -0.68 -13.34
N PHE A 52 4.71 0.53 -13.41
CA PHE A 52 4.38 1.54 -14.42
C PHE A 52 5.46 1.72 -15.48
N ALA A 53 6.47 0.84 -15.52
CA ALA A 53 7.61 0.94 -16.42
C ALA A 53 8.27 2.34 -16.43
N VAL A 54 8.42 2.93 -15.23
CA VAL A 54 9.10 4.21 -15.06
C VAL A 54 10.60 3.97 -15.14
N GLU A 55 11.24 4.50 -16.18
CA GLU A 55 12.68 4.37 -16.40
C GLU A 55 13.45 5.67 -16.08
N GLU A 56 12.75 6.81 -16.01
CA GLU A 56 13.34 8.13 -15.85
C GLU A 56 13.06 8.72 -14.45
N PRO A 57 14.08 9.26 -13.76
CA PRO A 57 13.91 9.86 -12.44
C PRO A 57 12.86 10.97 -12.40
N GLY A 58 12.08 11.03 -11.34
CA GLY A 58 11.19 12.15 -11.05
C GLY A 58 9.87 12.20 -11.82
N PHE A 59 9.52 11.15 -12.59
CA PHE A 59 8.17 11.02 -13.14
C PHE A 59 7.13 10.65 -12.07
N LEU A 60 7.48 9.73 -11.16
CA LEU A 60 6.61 9.28 -10.07
C LEU A 60 7.07 9.90 -8.75
N PHE A 61 6.12 10.39 -7.94
CA PHE A 61 6.34 10.60 -6.51
C PHE A 61 5.79 9.39 -5.76
N THR A 62 6.67 8.56 -5.19
CA THR A 62 6.27 7.31 -4.53
C THR A 62 6.08 7.51 -3.03
N SER A 63 4.94 7.08 -2.50
CA SER A 63 4.72 6.87 -1.07
C SER A 63 4.31 5.44 -0.79
N GLY A 64 5.01 4.78 0.13
CA GLY A 64 4.67 3.45 0.63
C GLY A 64 4.00 3.57 1.99
N ALA A 65 2.79 3.06 2.13
CA ALA A 65 2.04 3.05 3.38
C ALA A 65 1.45 1.67 3.65
N ILE A 66 1.34 1.25 4.90
CA ILE A 66 0.67 -0.02 5.25
C ILE A 66 -0.78 0.03 4.77
N GLY A 67 -1.17 -0.96 3.95
CA GLY A 67 -2.51 -1.02 3.35
C GLY A 67 -2.84 0.13 2.40
N ASN A 68 -1.84 0.71 1.71
CA ASN A 68 -2.00 1.81 0.76
C ASN A 68 -2.83 2.99 1.31
N SER A 69 -2.72 3.24 2.62
CA SER A 69 -3.41 4.33 3.30
C SER A 69 -2.92 5.68 2.79
N VAL A 70 -3.87 6.58 2.55
CA VAL A 70 -3.61 7.99 2.22
C VAL A 70 -3.92 8.92 3.39
N SER A 71 -4.22 8.38 4.57
CA SER A 71 -4.65 9.16 5.72
C SER A 71 -3.69 9.04 6.89
N ALA A 72 -3.56 10.12 7.64
CA ALA A 72 -2.87 10.18 8.93
C ALA A 72 -3.82 10.71 10.01
N LEU A 73 -3.55 10.37 11.27
CA LEU A 73 -4.20 11.00 12.42
C LEU A 73 -3.29 12.10 12.96
N VAL A 74 -3.79 13.33 12.95
CA VAL A 74 -3.10 14.51 13.49
C VAL A 74 -4.07 15.21 14.43
N ASP A 75 -3.66 15.42 15.68
CA ASP A 75 -4.48 16.06 16.72
C ASP A 75 -5.87 15.41 16.92
N GLY A 76 -5.96 14.10 16.69
CA GLY A 76 -7.21 13.32 16.81
C GLY A 76 -8.11 13.36 15.57
N GLU A 77 -7.74 14.12 14.54
CA GLU A 77 -8.48 14.25 13.30
C GLU A 77 -7.83 13.44 12.17
N ARG A 78 -8.67 12.84 11.33
CA ARG A 78 -8.21 12.15 10.12
C ARG A 78 -7.95 13.16 9.02
N VAL A 79 -6.71 13.25 8.58
CA VAL A 79 -6.25 14.18 7.54
C VAL A 79 -5.57 13.42 6.40
N LEU A 80 -5.37 14.08 5.26
CA LEU A 80 -4.54 13.57 4.17
C LEU A 80 -3.09 13.42 4.68
N ASP A 81 -2.50 12.25 4.47
CA ASP A 81 -1.13 11.99 4.90
C ASP A 81 -0.14 12.99 4.27
N GLY A 82 0.87 13.40 5.04
CA GLY A 82 1.83 14.41 4.61
C GLY A 82 2.62 14.02 3.37
N SER A 83 2.94 12.73 3.19
CA SER A 83 3.63 12.23 1.99
C SER A 83 2.76 12.29 0.73
N VAL A 84 1.44 12.41 0.89
CA VAL A 84 0.47 12.59 -0.20
C VAL A 84 0.14 14.06 -0.41
N ALA A 85 -0.13 14.79 0.68
CA ALA A 85 -0.49 16.20 0.64
C ALA A 85 0.64 17.08 0.11
N TYR A 86 1.89 16.77 0.46
CA TYR A 86 3.06 17.57 0.05
C TYR A 86 3.22 17.65 -1.48
N PRO A 87 3.34 16.54 -2.23
CA PRO A 87 3.49 16.63 -3.68
C PRO A 87 2.29 17.27 -4.38
N LEU A 88 1.06 16.99 -3.92
CA LEU A 88 -0.13 17.63 -4.47
C LEU A 88 -0.12 19.16 -4.26
N GLY A 89 0.34 19.62 -3.10
CA GLY A 89 0.37 21.05 -2.76
C GLY A 89 1.61 21.82 -3.24
N HIS A 90 2.74 21.14 -3.43
CA HIS A 90 4.04 21.81 -3.57
C HIS A 90 4.84 21.42 -4.82
N THR A 91 4.45 20.39 -5.56
CA THR A 91 5.20 19.95 -6.76
C THR A 91 4.41 20.12 -8.06
N HIS A 92 3.22 20.73 -7.98
CA HIS A 92 2.29 20.91 -9.11
C HIS A 92 1.84 19.59 -9.74
N THR A 93 1.74 18.54 -8.92
CA THR A 93 1.22 17.24 -9.34
C THR A 93 -0.28 17.22 -9.10
N GLU A 94 -1.07 16.97 -10.14
CA GLU A 94 -2.54 17.00 -10.04
C GLU A 94 -3.18 15.61 -10.06
N VAL A 95 -2.37 14.56 -10.23
CA VAL A 95 -2.83 13.18 -10.31
C VAL A 95 -2.35 12.40 -9.08
N LEU A 96 -3.29 11.78 -8.37
CA LEU A 96 -3.04 10.82 -7.30
C LEU A 96 -3.51 9.43 -7.76
N ALA A 97 -2.61 8.47 -7.74
CA ALA A 97 -2.91 7.05 -7.94
C ALA A 97 -2.80 6.33 -6.59
N VAL A 98 -3.89 5.71 -6.13
CA VAL A 98 -3.90 4.82 -4.95
C VAL A 98 -4.01 3.40 -5.46
N VAL A 99 -3.00 2.59 -5.19
CA VAL A 99 -2.83 1.26 -5.78
C VAL A 99 -2.85 0.20 -4.68
N GLY A 100 -3.93 -0.57 -4.63
CA GLY A 100 -4.04 -1.79 -3.82
C GLY A 100 -3.31 -2.96 -4.45
N HIS A 101 -3.23 -4.07 -3.73
CA HIS A 101 -2.71 -5.33 -4.26
C HIS A 101 -3.37 -6.52 -3.57
N THR A 102 -3.54 -7.62 -4.31
CA THR A 102 -4.02 -8.89 -3.78
C THR A 102 -3.06 -9.43 -2.72
N GLY A 103 -3.58 -10.16 -1.74
CA GLY A 103 -2.77 -10.74 -0.67
C GLY A 103 -2.11 -9.70 0.24
N CYS A 104 -2.74 -8.54 0.43
CA CYS A 104 -2.26 -7.50 1.33
C CYS A 104 -2.38 -7.93 2.80
N GLY A 105 -1.24 -8.04 3.50
CA GLY A 105 -1.22 -8.44 4.92
C GLY A 105 -1.91 -7.44 5.85
N ALA A 106 -1.96 -6.14 5.48
CA ALA A 106 -2.66 -5.13 6.26
C ALA A 106 -4.19 -5.31 6.19
N VAL A 107 -4.71 -5.58 5.00
CA VAL A 107 -6.13 -5.88 4.77
C VAL A 107 -6.52 -7.19 5.43
N ASP A 108 -5.65 -8.21 5.36
CA ASP A 108 -5.82 -9.50 6.03
C ASP A 108 -5.94 -9.35 7.55
N ALA A 109 -5.05 -8.55 8.15
CA ALA A 109 -5.09 -8.26 9.59
C ALA A 109 -6.34 -7.47 9.98
N ALA A 110 -6.78 -6.51 9.16
CA ALA A 110 -8.02 -5.77 9.39
C ALA A 110 -9.27 -6.65 9.24
N LEU A 111 -9.27 -7.59 8.28
CA LEU A 111 -10.34 -8.58 8.12
C LEU A 111 -10.41 -9.52 9.33
N THR A 112 -9.26 -9.96 9.84
CA THR A 112 -9.17 -10.74 11.07
C THR A 112 -9.75 -9.96 12.23
N ALA A 113 -9.31 -8.70 12.42
CA ALA A 113 -9.80 -7.83 13.48
C ALA A 113 -11.32 -7.60 13.41
N ALA A 114 -11.88 -7.39 12.21
CA ALA A 114 -13.32 -7.21 12.01
C ALA A 114 -14.14 -8.45 12.43
N ARG A 115 -13.57 -9.65 12.28
CA ARG A 115 -14.26 -10.92 12.57
C ARG A 115 -14.08 -11.41 13.99
N THR A 116 -12.87 -11.27 14.54
CA THR A 116 -12.50 -11.87 15.84
C THR A 116 -12.31 -10.83 16.94
N GLY A 117 -12.14 -9.56 16.59
CA GLY A 117 -11.73 -8.50 17.51
C GLY A 117 -10.25 -8.55 17.90
N GLU A 118 -9.45 -9.43 17.27
CA GLU A 118 -8.03 -9.56 17.55
C GLU A 118 -7.20 -8.59 16.69
N PHE A 119 -6.28 -7.87 17.32
CA PHE A 119 -5.41 -6.90 16.66
C PHE A 119 -3.93 -7.26 16.85
N PRO A 120 -3.04 -6.79 15.94
CA PRO A 120 -1.59 -6.88 16.15
C PRO A 120 -1.14 -6.32 17.50
N ALA A 121 -0.08 -6.91 18.06
CA ALA A 121 0.45 -6.53 19.36
C ALA A 121 1.23 -5.21 19.31
N GLU A 122 1.91 -4.96 18.19
CA GLU A 122 2.74 -3.80 17.95
C GLU A 122 1.88 -2.54 17.80
N PRO A 123 2.07 -1.49 18.62
CA PRO A 123 1.19 -0.33 18.61
C PRO A 123 1.08 0.39 17.26
N GLY A 124 2.18 0.49 16.51
CA GLY A 124 2.17 1.11 15.18
C GLY A 124 1.37 0.30 14.18
N VAL A 125 1.61 -1.01 14.11
CA VAL A 125 0.89 -1.91 13.20
C VAL A 125 -0.60 -1.97 13.58
N ARG A 126 -0.91 -1.99 14.88
CA ARG A 126 -2.29 -1.90 15.37
C ARG A 126 -2.96 -0.63 14.88
N ALA A 127 -2.31 0.53 15.00
CA ALA A 127 -2.88 1.80 14.55
C ALA A 127 -3.16 1.79 13.04
N ASP A 128 -2.26 1.21 12.24
CA ASP A 128 -2.48 1.04 10.79
C ASP A 128 -3.71 0.14 10.51
N VAL A 129 -3.84 -0.98 11.23
CA VAL A 129 -4.97 -1.90 11.11
C VAL A 129 -6.29 -1.26 11.57
N GLU A 130 -6.29 -0.57 12.71
CA GLU A 130 -7.45 0.19 13.22
C GLU A 130 -7.89 1.25 12.22
N ALA A 131 -6.94 1.89 11.52
CA ALA A 131 -7.26 2.89 10.51
C ALA A 131 -7.97 2.31 9.27
N LEU A 132 -7.70 1.04 8.95
CA LEU A 132 -8.31 0.29 7.84
C LEU A 132 -9.65 -0.37 8.21
N LEU A 133 -9.87 -0.64 9.49
CA LEU A 133 -11.03 -1.41 9.98
C LEU A 133 -12.38 -0.89 9.45
N PRO A 134 -12.69 0.43 9.47
CA PRO A 134 -13.98 0.91 8.96
C PRO A 134 -14.18 0.67 7.45
N ILE A 135 -13.09 0.66 6.69
CA ILE A 135 -13.12 0.42 5.24
C ILE A 135 -13.40 -1.07 4.98
N VAL A 136 -12.74 -1.95 5.73
CA VAL A 136 -12.94 -3.40 5.64
C VAL A 136 -14.34 -3.79 6.08
N GLU A 137 -14.84 -3.26 7.20
CA GLU A 137 -16.21 -3.50 7.68
C GLU A 137 -17.25 -3.04 6.65
N ALA A 138 -17.05 -1.88 6.02
CA ALA A 138 -17.91 -1.42 4.93
C ALA A 138 -17.87 -2.38 3.74
N GLY A 139 -16.67 -2.82 3.32
CA GLY A 139 -16.49 -3.77 2.22
C GLY A 139 -17.13 -5.13 2.47
N LEU A 140 -17.15 -5.63 3.71
CA LEU A 140 -17.85 -6.87 4.06
C LEU A 140 -19.37 -6.80 3.90
N THR A 141 -19.92 -5.58 3.75
CA THR A 141 -21.34 -5.38 3.44
C THR A 141 -21.58 -4.99 1.97
N ASP A 142 -20.52 -4.81 1.18
CA ASP A 142 -20.61 -4.41 -0.21
C ASP A 142 -20.81 -5.64 -1.12
N PRO A 143 -21.90 -5.72 -1.89
CA PRO A 143 -22.14 -6.81 -2.82
C PRO A 143 -21.02 -7.03 -3.84
N ALA A 144 -20.27 -5.99 -4.20
CA ALA A 144 -19.12 -6.10 -5.12
C ALA A 144 -17.96 -6.92 -4.51
N VAL A 145 -17.86 -6.96 -3.18
CA VAL A 145 -16.83 -7.69 -2.44
C VAL A 145 -17.31 -9.11 -2.14
N VAL A 146 -18.49 -9.26 -1.53
CA VAL A 146 -19.00 -10.56 -1.08
C VAL A 146 -19.66 -11.41 -2.18
N GLY A 147 -20.02 -10.79 -3.31
CA GLY A 147 -20.77 -11.42 -4.41
C GLY A 147 -22.27 -11.56 -4.12
N GLU A 148 -23.09 -11.63 -5.17
CA GLU A 148 -24.54 -11.87 -5.03
C GLU A 148 -24.79 -13.29 -4.49
N GLY A 149 -25.04 -13.42 -3.18
CA GLY A 149 -25.36 -14.69 -2.51
C GLY A 149 -24.61 -14.99 -1.20
N GLY A 150 -23.77 -14.06 -0.71
CA GLY A 150 -23.12 -14.19 0.59
C GLY A 150 -24.07 -13.97 1.76
N ASP A 151 -24.89 -14.99 2.11
CA ASP A 151 -25.57 -15.02 3.40
C ASP A 151 -24.53 -15.02 4.53
N VAL A 152 -24.46 -13.92 5.30
CA VAL A 152 -23.64 -13.80 6.52
C VAL A 152 -24.30 -14.53 7.71
N ALA A 153 -25.18 -15.50 7.46
CA ALA A 153 -25.83 -16.28 8.51
C ALA A 153 -26.17 -17.68 8.02
N GLY A 154 -25.30 -18.65 8.30
CA GLY A 154 -25.62 -20.05 8.10
C GLY A 154 -24.41 -20.96 8.18
N ASP A 155 -24.12 -21.40 9.40
CA ASP A 155 -23.53 -22.70 9.75
C ASP A 155 -23.11 -23.58 8.54
N ARG A 156 -21.84 -23.45 8.12
CA ARG A 156 -21.21 -24.38 7.17
C ARG A 156 -19.99 -25.01 7.83
N ALA A 157 -20.26 -25.95 8.74
CA ALA A 157 -19.24 -26.87 9.21
C ALA A 157 -18.84 -27.82 8.07
N GLY A 158 -17.62 -27.68 7.56
CA GLY A 158 -16.91 -28.77 6.91
C GLY A 158 -16.33 -28.51 5.53
N ASP A 159 -15.43 -27.55 5.38
CA ASP A 159 -14.23 -27.67 4.55
C ASP A 159 -13.26 -26.51 4.87
N GLU A 160 -12.23 -26.75 5.67
CA GLU A 160 -11.24 -25.73 6.08
C GLU A 160 -10.53 -25.08 4.86
N ASN A 161 -10.55 -25.74 3.69
CA ASN A 161 -10.01 -25.17 2.46
C ASN A 161 -10.99 -24.25 1.73
N ALA A 162 -12.29 -24.50 1.79
CA ALA A 162 -13.29 -23.67 1.10
C ALA A 162 -13.46 -22.31 1.79
N ASP A 163 -13.36 -22.28 3.13
CA ASP A 163 -13.39 -21.04 3.91
C ASP A 163 -12.15 -20.17 3.60
N ASN A 164 -10.98 -20.79 3.41
CA ASN A 164 -9.74 -20.09 3.08
C ASN A 164 -9.76 -19.49 1.65
N ASP A 165 -10.36 -20.19 0.69
CA ASP A 165 -10.50 -19.70 -0.69
C ASP A 165 -11.55 -18.57 -0.79
N ALA A 166 -12.66 -18.67 -0.05
CA ALA A 166 -13.65 -17.61 0.04
C ALA A 166 -13.07 -16.35 0.71
N ASP A 167 -12.31 -16.53 1.79
CA ASP A 167 -11.65 -15.44 2.50
C ASP A 167 -10.55 -14.78 1.67
N THR A 168 -9.78 -15.58 0.93
CA THR A 168 -8.81 -15.06 -0.04
C THR A 168 -9.53 -14.25 -1.12
N SER A 169 -10.65 -14.74 -1.64
CA SER A 169 -11.43 -14.01 -2.65
C SER A 169 -12.07 -12.72 -2.12
N VAL A 170 -12.51 -12.68 -0.86
CA VAL A 170 -13.05 -11.46 -0.23
C VAL A 170 -11.93 -10.47 0.01
N ARG A 171 -10.81 -10.93 0.59
CA ARG A 171 -9.62 -10.11 0.85
C ARG A 171 -9.08 -9.46 -0.41
N ASP A 172 -9.01 -10.19 -1.51
CA ASP A 172 -8.47 -9.68 -2.77
C ASP A 172 -9.41 -8.69 -3.48
N ARG A 173 -10.66 -8.55 -3.01
CA ARG A 173 -11.64 -7.56 -3.48
C ARG A 173 -11.82 -6.37 -2.55
N LEU A 174 -11.28 -6.42 -1.33
CA LEU A 174 -11.19 -5.30 -0.39
C LEU A 174 -10.08 -4.34 -0.82
#